data_AF-A0A1E4HR59-F1
#
_entry.id   AF-A0A1E4HR59-F1
#
_cell.length_a   1.000
_cell.length_b   1.000
_cell.length_c   1.000
_cell.angle_alpha   90.00
_cell.angle_beta   90.00
_cell.angle_gamma   90.00
#
_symmetry.space_group_name_H-M   'P 1'
#
loop_
_entity.id
_entity.type
_entity.pdbx_description
1 polymer ?
#
loop_
_entity_poly.entity_id
_entity_poly.type
_entity_poly.pdbx_seq_one_letter_code
_entity_poly.pdbx_strand_id
1 'polypeptide(L)'
;MICATIGRGRHSSLLEEWKAAAEAGADLVELRLDCLRRDVDLKRILKVRHTPIVCTIRRTADGGLWRGQEEKRQQLLREAIVLGVDYVDIEVDIAPEIRRYGKTKRIVSYHNMQAMPEDLDDVVYRCEELDPDIIKIAVQTKTLAEASQVLRYATTAKFPAITIAMGEIGAFTRILGAKYGAPFTYAGFNPERQFAPGMFSFRRLQRDFHYNRINSQTEVYAVIGDPIEQSLSPAVHNAAFRHLGLNKVLVPFRVPDGSLPSFFEDLAWLGIKGCSVTIPHKEAILPLLHQKEGAVDRTKACNTVLIDANTGERTGLNTDYRAAMDSLEMAMGGRSADDGPSPLFEKQVLILGAGGVARSIAFGLERRGAVVTITNRHDERATALAEEVSCRTVTWAGRASLLTDVVVNCTPVGMHPDVDDTPLPPAAFSRAGMMVFDTIYHPENTMLIKLARERGASVVTGVEMFVLQAAHQFNLYTGMTAPLELMRNVVKRKLGPLRDE
;
A
#
# COMPACT_ATOMS: atom_id res chain seq x y z
N MET A 1 -7.98 17.77 -3.98
CA MET A 1 -8.59 17.74 -2.62
C MET A 1 -9.03 16.31 -2.28
N ILE A 2 -9.28 16.01 -1.01
CA ILE A 2 -9.91 14.74 -0.60
C ILE A 2 -11.38 15.01 -0.26
N CYS A 3 -12.30 14.32 -0.93
CA CYS A 3 -13.74 14.36 -0.65
C CYS A 3 -14.09 13.24 0.32
N ALA A 4 -14.45 13.58 1.56
CA ALA A 4 -14.88 12.61 2.55
C ALA A 4 -16.33 12.18 2.29
N THR A 5 -16.56 10.92 1.97
CA THR A 5 -17.90 10.37 1.73
C THR A 5 -18.56 9.98 3.04
N ILE A 6 -19.77 10.52 3.26
CA ILE A 6 -20.55 10.40 4.48
C ILE A 6 -21.94 9.90 4.12
N GLY A 7 -22.35 8.81 4.76
CA GLY A 7 -23.67 8.22 4.58
C GLY A 7 -24.16 7.66 5.90
N ARG A 8 -25.27 8.19 6.41
CA ARG A 8 -25.88 7.79 7.69
C ARG A 8 -27.39 7.64 7.55
N GLY A 9 -27.96 6.77 8.38
CA GLY A 9 -29.39 6.45 8.36
C GLY A 9 -30.30 7.52 8.97
N ARG A 10 -29.75 8.46 9.74
CA ARG A 10 -30.47 9.54 10.42
C ARG A 10 -29.80 10.88 10.12
N HIS A 11 -30.59 11.95 9.97
CA HIS A 11 -30.07 13.31 9.72
C HIS A 11 -29.13 13.78 10.83
N SER A 12 -29.41 13.49 12.11
CA SER A 12 -28.53 13.89 13.21
C SER A 12 -27.13 13.27 13.11
N SER A 13 -27.07 11.95 12.88
CA SER A 13 -25.80 11.24 12.71
C SER A 13 -25.04 11.67 11.46
N LEU A 14 -25.76 12.03 10.38
CA LEU A 14 -25.14 12.60 9.17
C LEU A 14 -24.46 13.94 9.49
N LEU A 15 -25.14 14.83 10.22
CA LEU A 15 -24.61 16.15 10.60
C LEU A 15 -23.44 16.02 11.58
N GLU A 16 -23.51 15.10 12.55
CA GLU A 16 -22.42 14.81 13.48
C GLU A 16 -21.16 14.32 12.76
N GLU A 17 -21.32 13.37 11.83
CA GLU A 17 -20.19 12.85 11.05
C GLU A 17 -19.62 13.89 10.07
N TRP A 18 -20.47 14.74 9.48
CA TRP A 18 -20.01 15.86 8.65
C TRP A 18 -19.18 16.86 9.47
N LYS A 19 -19.65 17.23 10.66
CA LYS A 19 -18.87 18.07 11.58
C LYS A 19 -17.53 17.41 11.92
N ALA A 20 -17.52 16.12 12.25
CA ALA A 20 -16.29 15.39 12.55
C ALA A 20 -15.32 15.34 11.36
N ALA A 21 -15.83 15.20 10.13
CA ALA A 21 -15.01 15.24 8.91
C ALA A 21 -14.38 16.62 8.70
N ALA A 22 -15.13 17.69 8.93
CA ALA A 22 -14.62 19.05 8.87
C ALA A 22 -13.53 19.29 9.92
N GLU A 23 -13.75 18.85 11.17
CA GLU A 23 -12.77 18.95 12.26
C GLU A 23 -11.50 18.11 12.00
N ALA A 24 -11.62 17.02 11.24
CA ALA A 24 -10.49 16.22 10.76
C ALA A 24 -9.76 16.84 9.55
N GLY A 25 -10.23 17.98 9.05
CA GLY A 25 -9.61 18.73 7.95
C GLY A 25 -10.06 18.28 6.55
N ALA A 26 -11.27 17.76 6.40
CA ALA A 26 -11.84 17.52 5.07
C ALA A 26 -12.18 18.85 4.38
N ASP A 27 -11.62 19.06 3.17
CA ASP A 27 -11.88 20.26 2.36
C ASP A 27 -13.25 20.22 1.66
N LEU A 28 -13.79 19.01 1.47
CA LEU A 28 -15.01 18.72 0.73
C LEU A 28 -15.64 17.44 1.32
N VAL A 29 -16.98 17.39 1.37
CA VAL A 29 -17.70 16.16 1.72
C VAL A 29 -18.68 15.75 0.65
N GLU A 30 -18.85 14.44 0.45
CA GLU A 30 -19.98 13.88 -0.27
C GLU A 30 -21.03 13.43 0.73
N LEU A 31 -22.23 14.00 0.65
CA LEU A 31 -23.37 13.55 1.43
C LEU A 31 -24.18 12.55 0.61
N ARG A 32 -24.10 11.27 0.98
CA ARG A 32 -24.88 10.16 0.41
C ARG A 32 -26.28 10.14 1.03
N LEU A 33 -27.16 10.99 0.53
CA LEU A 33 -28.51 11.16 1.07
C LEU A 33 -29.40 9.95 0.81
N ASP A 34 -29.04 9.12 -0.17
CA ASP A 34 -29.65 7.80 -0.41
C ASP A 34 -29.50 6.83 0.78
N CYS A 35 -28.58 7.10 1.73
CA CYS A 35 -28.41 6.31 2.94
C CYS A 35 -29.44 6.62 4.04
N LEU A 36 -30.18 7.72 3.95
CA LEU A 36 -31.15 8.12 4.98
C LEU A 36 -32.35 7.16 4.98
N ARG A 37 -32.78 6.73 6.18
CA ARG A 37 -33.91 5.79 6.34
C ARG A 37 -35.28 6.48 6.30
N ARG A 38 -35.31 7.79 6.51
CA ARG A 38 -36.51 8.64 6.45
C ARG A 38 -36.38 9.59 5.27
N ASP A 39 -37.47 10.28 4.93
CA ASP A 39 -37.46 11.30 3.89
C ASP A 39 -36.32 12.31 4.08
N VAL A 40 -35.66 12.63 2.98
CA VAL A 40 -34.57 13.60 2.94
C VAL A 40 -35.15 14.98 3.25
N ASP A 41 -34.54 15.67 4.20
CA ASP A 41 -34.93 17.04 4.60
C ASP A 41 -33.72 17.93 4.33
N LEU A 42 -33.66 18.44 3.10
CA LEU A 42 -32.53 19.24 2.63
C LEU A 42 -32.42 20.56 3.38
N LYS A 43 -33.54 21.20 3.75
CA LYS A 43 -33.55 22.45 4.51
C LYS A 43 -32.92 22.25 5.89
N ARG A 44 -33.21 21.13 6.55
CA ARG A 44 -32.56 20.76 7.81
C ARG A 44 -31.07 20.50 7.64
N ILE A 45 -30.68 19.74 6.61
CA ILE A 45 -29.27 19.35 6.39
C ILE A 45 -28.43 20.59 6.05
N LEU A 46 -28.92 21.44 5.14
CA LEU A 46 -28.19 22.58 4.61
C LEU A 46 -28.28 23.84 5.48
N LYS A 47 -29.01 23.78 6.61
CA LYS A 47 -29.05 24.87 7.60
C LYS A 47 -27.67 25.17 8.19
N VAL A 48 -26.82 24.16 8.27
CA VAL A 48 -25.43 24.29 8.74
C VAL A 48 -24.51 23.93 7.58
N ARG A 49 -23.41 24.67 7.43
CA ARG A 49 -22.39 24.47 6.39
C ARG A 49 -21.05 24.31 7.06
N HIS A 50 -20.60 23.07 7.24
CA HIS A 50 -19.28 22.79 7.82
C HIS A 50 -18.16 22.83 6.76
N THR A 51 -18.47 22.41 5.53
CA THR A 51 -17.58 22.40 4.36
C THR A 51 -18.40 22.60 3.08
N PRO A 52 -17.77 22.81 1.91
CA PRO A 52 -18.39 22.54 0.62
C PRO A 52 -18.93 21.11 0.53
N ILE A 53 -19.97 20.90 -0.30
CA ILE A 53 -20.73 19.65 -0.38
C ILE A 53 -20.88 19.17 -1.83
N VAL A 54 -20.66 17.86 -2.03
CA VAL A 54 -21.21 17.08 -3.14
C VAL A 54 -22.50 16.42 -2.66
N CYS A 55 -23.64 16.83 -3.22
CA CYS A 55 -24.93 16.22 -2.96
C CYS A 55 -25.14 15.03 -3.89
N THR A 56 -25.25 13.82 -3.31
CA THR A 56 -25.43 12.58 -4.07
C THR A 56 -26.68 11.83 -3.57
N ILE A 57 -27.56 11.44 -4.49
CA ILE A 57 -28.69 10.53 -4.23
C ILE A 57 -28.61 9.36 -5.20
N ARG A 58 -27.76 8.38 -4.88
CA ARG A 58 -27.38 7.31 -5.80
C ARG A 58 -28.45 6.21 -5.85
N ARG A 59 -28.81 5.76 -7.06
CA ARG A 59 -29.71 4.61 -7.28
C ARG A 59 -29.03 3.30 -6.93
N THR A 60 -29.82 2.28 -6.57
CA THR A 60 -29.30 0.94 -6.30
C THR A 60 -28.52 0.35 -7.48
N ALA A 61 -28.96 0.59 -8.72
CA ALA A 61 -28.27 0.14 -9.94
C ALA A 61 -26.85 0.73 -10.09
N ASP A 62 -26.60 1.92 -9.54
CA ASP A 62 -25.34 2.66 -9.64
C ASP A 62 -24.49 2.55 -8.36
N GLY A 63 -24.73 1.54 -7.51
CA GLY A 63 -24.01 1.35 -6.24
C GLY A 63 -24.58 2.16 -5.06
N GLY A 64 -25.81 2.64 -5.19
CA GLY A 64 -26.53 3.42 -4.19
C GLY A 64 -27.48 2.63 -3.30
N LEU A 65 -28.22 3.36 -2.45
CA LEU A 65 -29.27 2.80 -1.60
C LEU A 65 -30.66 3.36 -1.91
N TRP A 66 -30.81 4.26 -2.90
CA TRP A 66 -32.11 4.79 -3.27
C TRP A 66 -32.99 3.71 -3.90
N ARG A 67 -34.21 3.58 -3.37
CA ARG A 67 -35.25 2.63 -3.79
C ARG A 67 -36.62 3.29 -4.03
N GLY A 68 -36.70 4.61 -3.98
CA GLY A 68 -37.92 5.37 -4.22
C GLY A 68 -38.20 5.61 -5.70
N GLN A 69 -39.29 6.32 -6.00
CA GLN A 69 -39.63 6.76 -7.37
C GLN A 69 -38.57 7.73 -7.92
N GLU A 70 -38.30 7.62 -9.21
CA GLU A 70 -37.25 8.39 -9.89
C GLU A 70 -37.60 9.89 -9.93
N GLU A 71 -38.86 10.23 -10.15
CA GLU A 71 -39.35 11.61 -10.18
C GLU A 71 -39.10 12.32 -8.84
N LYS A 72 -39.32 11.61 -7.73
CA LYS A 72 -39.03 12.11 -6.37
C LYS A 72 -37.52 12.31 -6.16
N ARG A 73 -36.69 11.39 -6.68
CA ARG A 73 -35.23 11.51 -6.61
C ARG A 73 -34.73 12.75 -7.36
N GLN A 74 -35.19 12.92 -8.59
CA GLN A 74 -34.86 14.10 -9.40
C GLN A 74 -35.37 15.39 -8.78
N GLN A 75 -36.56 15.39 -8.17
CA GLN A 75 -37.08 16.54 -7.45
C GLN A 75 -36.14 16.93 -6.29
N LEU A 76 -35.62 15.97 -5.52
CA LEU A 76 -34.65 16.24 -4.46
C LEU A 76 -33.33 16.80 -5.02
N LEU A 77 -32.84 16.31 -6.16
CA LEU A 77 -31.65 16.87 -6.82
C LEU A 77 -31.89 18.32 -7.26
N ARG A 78 -33.05 18.62 -7.86
CA ARG A 78 -33.44 20.00 -8.24
C ARG A 78 -33.58 20.89 -7.00
N GLU A 79 -34.17 20.40 -5.92
CA GLU A 79 -34.28 21.13 -4.65
C GLU A 79 -32.90 21.43 -4.06
N ALA A 80 -31.97 20.46 -4.07
CA ALA A 80 -30.60 20.67 -3.61
C ALA A 80 -29.87 21.76 -4.40
N ILE A 81 -30.07 21.79 -5.73
CA ILE A 81 -29.54 22.84 -6.60
C ILE A 81 -30.11 24.22 -6.20
N VAL A 82 -31.43 24.33 -6.01
CA VAL A 82 -32.09 25.59 -5.62
C VAL A 82 -31.61 26.06 -4.23
N LEU A 83 -31.35 25.12 -3.31
CA LEU A 83 -30.78 25.41 -1.99
C LEU A 83 -29.25 25.68 -2.02
N GLY A 84 -28.64 25.67 -3.20
CA GLY A 84 -27.29 26.16 -3.44
C GLY A 84 -26.17 25.24 -2.94
N VAL A 85 -26.31 23.92 -3.05
CA VAL A 85 -25.16 22.99 -2.85
C VAL A 85 -24.00 23.33 -3.79
N ASP A 86 -22.76 23.05 -3.39
CA ASP A 86 -21.58 23.42 -4.19
C ASP A 86 -21.48 22.55 -5.44
N TYR A 87 -21.74 21.24 -5.27
CA TYR A 87 -21.79 20.26 -6.33
C TYR A 87 -23.04 19.39 -6.19
N VAL A 88 -23.62 19.01 -7.32
CA VAL A 88 -24.64 17.96 -7.42
C VAL A 88 -24.09 16.85 -8.33
N ASP A 89 -24.19 15.60 -7.88
CA ASP A 89 -23.79 14.43 -8.67
C ASP A 89 -25.03 13.83 -9.35
N ILE A 90 -25.00 13.80 -10.68
CA ILE A 90 -26.11 13.47 -11.56
C ILE A 90 -25.66 12.35 -12.50
N GLU A 91 -26.41 11.25 -12.55
CA GLU A 91 -26.11 10.15 -13.47
C GLU A 91 -26.32 10.57 -14.93
N VAL A 92 -25.47 10.06 -15.82
CA VAL A 92 -25.41 10.42 -17.25
C VAL A 92 -26.77 10.31 -17.96
N ASP A 93 -27.60 9.33 -17.60
CA ASP A 93 -28.88 9.07 -18.23
C ASP A 93 -29.97 10.08 -17.86
N ILE A 94 -29.88 10.71 -16.67
CA ILE A 94 -30.84 11.72 -16.20
C ILE A 94 -30.31 13.16 -16.29
N ALA A 95 -29.04 13.35 -16.67
CA ALA A 95 -28.43 14.67 -16.79
C ALA A 95 -29.21 15.66 -17.68
N PRO A 96 -29.82 15.26 -18.82
CA PRO A 96 -30.68 16.16 -19.62
C PRO A 96 -31.91 16.71 -18.86
N GLU A 97 -32.42 15.97 -17.88
CA GLU A 97 -33.66 16.29 -17.17
C GLU A 97 -33.45 17.23 -15.97
N ILE A 98 -32.21 17.33 -15.50
CA ILE A 98 -31.81 18.22 -14.42
C ILE A 98 -31.17 19.47 -15.04
N ARG A 99 -31.88 20.60 -15.04
CA ARG A 99 -31.36 21.85 -15.60
C ARG A 99 -30.34 22.51 -14.66
N ARG A 100 -29.36 23.20 -15.25
CA ARG A 100 -28.43 24.07 -14.50
C ARG A 100 -29.20 25.24 -13.89
N TYR A 101 -28.86 25.57 -12.64
CA TYR A 101 -29.40 26.73 -11.94
C TYR A 101 -28.42 27.22 -10.88
N GLY A 102 -28.31 28.54 -10.72
CA GLY A 102 -27.44 29.16 -9.73
C GLY A 102 -25.95 28.89 -9.98
N LYS A 103 -25.19 28.77 -8.88
CA LYS A 103 -23.73 28.54 -8.89
C LYS A 103 -23.34 27.08 -8.67
N THR A 104 -24.33 26.20 -8.51
CA THR A 104 -24.13 24.78 -8.26
C THR A 104 -23.42 24.14 -9.44
N LYS A 105 -22.29 23.49 -9.19
CA LYS A 105 -21.52 22.76 -10.20
C LYS A 105 -22.11 21.36 -10.42
N ARG A 106 -22.04 20.88 -11.65
CA ARG A 106 -22.59 19.58 -12.06
C ARG A 106 -21.46 18.57 -12.19
N ILE A 107 -21.58 17.48 -11.45
CA ILE A 107 -20.79 16.27 -11.68
C ILE A 107 -21.68 15.35 -12.52
N VAL A 108 -21.35 15.17 -13.79
CA VAL A 108 -22.02 14.16 -14.64
C VAL A 108 -21.27 12.86 -14.46
N SER A 109 -21.98 11.84 -13.98
CA SER A 109 -21.36 10.61 -13.54
C SER A 109 -21.88 9.36 -14.25
N TYR A 110 -20.98 8.42 -14.48
CA TYR A 110 -21.27 7.08 -14.93
C TYR A 110 -20.68 6.08 -13.95
N HIS A 111 -21.50 5.12 -13.54
CA HIS A 111 -21.10 4.05 -12.64
C HIS A 111 -21.43 2.70 -13.28
N ASN A 112 -20.51 1.75 -13.17
CA ASN A 112 -20.79 0.35 -13.50
C ASN A 112 -20.08 -0.54 -12.48
N MET A 113 -20.86 -1.14 -11.58
CA MET A 113 -20.34 -1.91 -10.45
C MET A 113 -19.89 -3.32 -10.86
N GLN A 114 -20.20 -3.74 -12.09
CA GLN A 114 -20.02 -5.11 -12.55
C GLN A 114 -18.83 -5.24 -13.52
N ALA A 115 -18.66 -4.28 -14.43
CA ALA A 115 -17.60 -4.30 -15.42
C ALA A 115 -17.26 -2.91 -15.96
N MET A 116 -16.16 -2.84 -16.71
CA MET A 116 -15.89 -1.75 -17.63
C MET A 116 -16.81 -1.87 -18.86
N PRO A 117 -17.40 -0.76 -19.36
CA PRO A 117 -18.19 -0.81 -20.60
C PRO A 117 -17.30 -1.17 -21.80
N GLU A 118 -17.90 -1.77 -22.83
CA GLU A 118 -17.19 -2.15 -24.07
C GLU A 118 -16.59 -0.92 -24.77
N ASP A 119 -17.36 0.17 -24.82
CA ASP A 119 -16.93 1.44 -25.38
C ASP A 119 -16.94 2.51 -24.28
N LEU A 120 -15.80 2.64 -23.60
CA LEU A 120 -15.62 3.68 -22.58
C LEU A 120 -15.46 5.07 -23.20
N ASP A 121 -15.00 5.16 -24.45
CA ASP A 121 -14.88 6.45 -25.16
C ASP A 121 -16.26 7.05 -25.44
N ASP A 122 -17.24 6.25 -25.89
CA ASP A 122 -18.63 6.68 -26.07
C ASP A 122 -19.24 7.16 -24.75
N VAL A 123 -19.05 6.41 -23.66
CA VAL A 123 -19.56 6.80 -22.34
C VAL A 123 -18.99 8.14 -21.90
N VAL A 124 -17.68 8.36 -22.10
CA VAL A 124 -17.03 9.63 -21.77
C VAL A 124 -17.56 10.75 -22.67
N TYR A 125 -17.63 10.53 -23.98
CA TYR A 125 -18.17 11.49 -24.95
C TYR A 125 -19.57 11.93 -24.58
N ARG A 126 -20.46 10.98 -24.25
CA ARG A 126 -21.81 11.29 -23.77
C ARG A 126 -21.81 12.13 -22.51
N CYS A 127 -20.91 11.87 -21.55
CA CYS A 127 -20.80 12.71 -20.36
C CYS A 127 -20.36 14.14 -20.70
N GLU A 128 -19.45 14.32 -21.67
CA GLU A 128 -18.96 15.63 -22.12
C GLU A 128 -20.06 16.50 -22.74
N GLU A 129 -20.99 15.89 -23.47
CA GLU A 129 -22.08 16.60 -24.16
C GLU A 129 -23.23 17.05 -23.22
N LEU A 130 -23.17 16.69 -21.92
CA LEU A 130 -24.28 16.87 -20.96
C LEU A 130 -24.06 18.02 -19.96
N ASP A 131 -23.36 19.06 -20.40
CA ASP A 131 -23.05 20.26 -19.60
C ASP A 131 -22.42 19.93 -18.22
N PRO A 132 -21.31 19.16 -18.17
CA PRO A 132 -20.58 18.90 -16.93
C PRO A 132 -19.70 20.09 -16.51
N ASP A 133 -19.56 20.31 -15.20
CA ASP A 133 -18.38 21.01 -14.66
C ASP A 133 -17.25 20.01 -14.36
N ILE A 134 -17.62 18.77 -14.01
CA ILE A 134 -16.72 17.66 -13.73
C ILE A 134 -17.35 16.38 -14.30
N ILE A 135 -16.52 15.52 -14.89
CA ILE A 135 -16.93 14.16 -15.29
C ILE A 135 -16.48 13.18 -14.22
N LYS A 136 -17.32 12.19 -13.90
CA LYS A 136 -16.97 11.12 -12.96
C LYS A 136 -17.24 9.76 -13.58
N ILE A 137 -16.19 9.01 -13.83
CA ILE A 137 -16.26 7.63 -14.33
C ILE A 137 -15.82 6.70 -13.21
N ALA A 138 -16.72 5.81 -12.77
CA ALA A 138 -16.41 4.81 -11.75
C ALA A 138 -16.85 3.42 -12.21
N VAL A 139 -15.91 2.59 -12.65
CA VAL A 139 -16.21 1.28 -13.25
C VAL A 139 -15.42 0.15 -12.60
N GLN A 140 -15.99 -1.04 -12.52
CA GLN A 140 -15.31 -2.23 -12.01
C GLN A 140 -14.34 -2.77 -13.05
N THR A 141 -13.06 -2.87 -12.68
CA THR A 141 -12.01 -3.39 -13.56
C THR A 141 -11.50 -4.74 -13.06
N LYS A 142 -11.09 -5.60 -13.99
CA LYS A 142 -10.55 -6.95 -13.74
C LYS A 142 -9.06 -7.05 -14.07
N THR A 143 -8.51 -6.15 -14.88
CA THR A 143 -7.11 -6.19 -15.33
C THR A 143 -6.41 -4.85 -15.12
N LEU A 144 -5.07 -4.86 -15.12
CA LEU A 144 -4.27 -3.64 -15.06
C LEU A 144 -4.45 -2.79 -16.32
N ALA A 145 -4.65 -3.40 -17.49
CA ALA A 145 -4.94 -2.71 -18.74
C ALA A 145 -6.24 -1.89 -18.65
N GLU A 146 -7.33 -2.49 -18.16
CA GLU A 146 -8.60 -1.78 -17.94
C GLU A 146 -8.43 -0.63 -16.95
N ALA A 147 -7.78 -0.87 -15.80
CA ALA A 147 -7.54 0.17 -14.81
C ALA A 147 -6.65 1.31 -15.35
N SER A 148 -5.65 0.97 -16.18
CA SER A 148 -4.79 1.91 -16.89
C SER A 148 -5.60 2.79 -17.83
N GLN A 149 -6.49 2.19 -18.62
CA GLN A 149 -7.35 2.90 -19.56
C GLN A 149 -8.28 3.86 -18.82
N VAL A 150 -8.93 3.41 -17.74
CA VAL A 150 -9.78 4.26 -16.89
C VAL A 150 -9.01 5.49 -16.38
N LEU A 151 -7.79 5.32 -15.85
CA LEU A 151 -6.99 6.45 -15.38
C LEU A 151 -6.57 7.38 -16.52
N ARG A 152 -6.22 6.82 -17.68
CA ARG A 152 -5.75 7.58 -18.85
C ARG A 152 -6.78 8.62 -19.32
N TYR A 153 -8.08 8.38 -19.12
CA TYR A 153 -9.10 9.39 -19.42
C TYR A 153 -8.93 10.70 -18.66
N ALA A 154 -8.36 10.68 -17.45
CA ALA A 154 -8.07 11.93 -16.75
C ALA A 154 -7.09 12.83 -17.51
N THR A 155 -6.31 12.27 -18.43
CA THR A 155 -5.35 13.01 -19.27
C THR A 155 -5.94 13.50 -20.60
N THR A 156 -7.05 12.92 -21.06
CA THR A 156 -7.61 13.20 -22.39
C THR A 156 -8.98 13.87 -22.36
N ALA A 157 -9.69 13.84 -21.22
CA ALA A 157 -11.02 14.43 -21.08
C ALA A 157 -11.03 15.94 -21.32
N LYS A 158 -12.07 16.46 -21.98
CA LYS A 158 -12.25 17.90 -22.22
C LYS A 158 -12.53 18.69 -20.93
N PHE A 159 -13.04 18.01 -19.91
CA PHE A 159 -13.39 18.58 -18.61
C PHE A 159 -12.58 17.91 -17.49
N PRO A 160 -12.42 18.56 -16.32
CA PRO A 160 -11.83 17.91 -15.15
C PRO A 160 -12.53 16.58 -14.86
N ALA A 161 -11.76 15.50 -14.80
CA ALA A 161 -12.31 14.15 -14.68
C ALA A 161 -11.86 13.46 -13.39
N ILE A 162 -12.81 12.80 -12.73
CA ILE A 162 -12.57 11.89 -11.62
C ILE A 162 -12.73 10.47 -12.17
N THR A 163 -11.61 9.80 -12.39
CA THR A 163 -11.57 8.45 -12.95
C THR A 163 -11.22 7.43 -11.87
N ILE A 164 -12.10 6.45 -11.69
CA ILE A 164 -12.02 5.46 -10.63
C ILE A 164 -12.17 4.07 -11.26
N ALA A 165 -11.08 3.33 -11.28
CA ALA A 165 -11.12 1.89 -11.45
C ALA A 165 -11.42 1.25 -10.08
N MET A 166 -12.58 0.62 -9.96
CA MET A 166 -13.01 -0.01 -8.71
C MET A 166 -12.35 -1.38 -8.51
N GLY A 167 -12.20 -1.74 -7.23
CA GLY A 167 -11.51 -2.96 -6.81
C GLY A 167 -10.03 -2.73 -6.51
N GLU A 168 -9.37 -3.75 -5.97
CA GLU A 168 -7.97 -3.64 -5.53
C GLU A 168 -7.00 -3.39 -6.68
N ILE A 169 -7.25 -3.98 -7.85
CA ILE A 169 -6.43 -3.77 -9.07
C ILE A 169 -6.44 -2.29 -9.49
N GLY A 170 -7.59 -1.63 -9.37
CA GLY A 170 -7.78 -0.23 -9.75
C GLY A 170 -7.43 0.79 -8.66
N ALA A 171 -7.03 0.35 -7.47
CA ALA A 171 -6.85 1.24 -6.31
C ALA A 171 -5.87 2.40 -6.58
N PHE A 172 -4.84 2.18 -7.39
CA PHE A 172 -3.86 3.22 -7.76
C PHE A 172 -4.50 4.43 -8.46
N THR A 173 -5.61 4.24 -9.18
CA THR A 173 -6.32 5.33 -9.89
C THR A 173 -6.86 6.39 -8.93
N ARG A 174 -7.27 5.97 -7.73
CA ARG A 174 -7.78 6.86 -6.67
C ARG A 174 -6.70 7.77 -6.07
N ILE A 175 -5.42 7.44 -6.26
CA ILE A 175 -4.27 8.22 -5.80
C ILE A 175 -3.72 9.04 -6.97
N LEU A 176 -3.40 8.37 -8.07
CA LEU A 176 -2.74 9.00 -9.22
C LEU A 176 -3.64 9.94 -10.01
N GLY A 177 -4.97 9.89 -9.82
CA GLY A 177 -5.86 10.91 -10.37
C GLY A 177 -5.41 12.34 -10.04
N ALA A 178 -4.83 12.59 -8.84
CA ALA A 178 -4.30 13.91 -8.48
C ALA A 178 -3.16 14.39 -9.41
N LYS A 179 -2.28 13.48 -9.82
CA LYS A 179 -1.19 13.78 -10.76
C LYS A 179 -1.74 14.15 -12.15
N TYR A 180 -2.86 13.54 -12.53
CA TYR A 180 -3.47 13.68 -13.84
C TYR A 180 -4.68 14.62 -13.85
N GLY A 181 -4.76 15.58 -12.93
CA GLY A 181 -5.72 16.68 -13.01
C GLY A 181 -7.10 16.42 -12.40
N ALA A 182 -7.29 15.29 -11.71
CA ALA A 182 -8.54 15.05 -10.98
C ALA A 182 -8.72 16.14 -9.90
N PRO A 183 -9.88 16.81 -9.83
CA PRO A 183 -10.09 17.91 -8.88
C PRO A 183 -10.10 17.41 -7.42
N PHE A 184 -10.59 16.19 -7.22
CA PHE A 184 -10.55 15.49 -5.94
C PHE A 184 -10.74 13.97 -6.12
N THR A 185 -10.43 13.22 -5.06
CA THR A 185 -10.75 11.79 -4.94
C THR A 185 -11.75 11.55 -3.81
N TYR A 186 -12.49 10.45 -3.89
CA TYR A 186 -13.46 10.05 -2.86
C TYR A 186 -12.80 9.13 -1.84
N ALA A 187 -13.03 9.42 -0.55
CA ALA A 187 -12.46 8.67 0.57
C ALA A 187 -13.53 8.32 1.61
N GLY A 188 -13.48 7.09 2.16
CA GLY A 188 -14.38 6.70 3.24
C GLY A 188 -13.99 7.42 4.53
N PHE A 189 -14.95 8.06 5.21
CA PHE A 189 -14.65 8.73 6.49
C PHE A 189 -14.78 7.79 7.69
N ASN A 190 -15.81 6.93 7.71
CA ASN A 190 -15.95 5.88 8.72
C ASN A 190 -15.42 4.55 8.16
N PRO A 191 -14.43 3.90 8.82
CA PRO A 191 -13.86 2.63 8.38
C PRO A 191 -14.89 1.49 8.30
N GLU A 192 -15.94 1.51 9.11
CA GLU A 192 -17.04 0.53 9.07
C GLU A 192 -17.97 0.72 7.86
N ARG A 193 -17.80 1.78 7.06
CA ARG A 193 -18.63 2.08 5.90
C ARG A 193 -17.80 2.25 4.64
N GLN A 194 -17.82 1.21 3.81
CA GLN A 194 -17.26 1.25 2.46
C GLN A 194 -18.37 1.54 1.44
N PHE A 195 -18.18 2.58 0.61
CA PHE A 195 -19.15 2.98 -0.42
C PHE A 195 -18.80 2.46 -1.82
N ALA A 196 -17.56 2.01 -2.03
CA ALA A 196 -17.09 1.45 -3.29
C ALA A 196 -15.88 0.52 -3.06
N PRO A 197 -15.73 -0.56 -3.85
CA PRO A 197 -14.54 -1.41 -3.80
C PRO A 197 -13.24 -0.64 -4.05
N GLY A 198 -12.21 -0.96 -3.27
CA GLY A 198 -10.89 -0.31 -3.35
C GLY A 198 -10.83 1.13 -2.84
N MET A 199 -11.89 1.62 -2.19
CA MET A 199 -11.92 2.98 -1.60
C MET A 199 -11.01 3.05 -0.37
N PHE A 200 -10.10 4.02 -0.35
CA PHE A 200 -9.25 4.30 0.80
C PHE A 200 -9.99 5.10 1.88
N SER A 201 -9.55 4.98 3.13
CA SER A 201 -9.99 5.89 4.19
C SER A 201 -9.44 7.30 3.98
N PHE A 202 -10.17 8.30 4.49
CA PHE A 202 -9.75 9.69 4.48
C PHE A 202 -8.37 9.87 5.13
N ARG A 203 -8.15 9.24 6.29
CA ARG A 203 -6.88 9.29 7.02
C ARG A 203 -5.73 8.69 6.23
N ARG A 204 -5.95 7.56 5.52
CA ARG A 204 -4.92 6.94 4.69
C ARG A 204 -4.47 7.84 3.54
N LEU A 205 -5.41 8.47 2.82
CA LEU A 205 -5.08 9.42 1.76
C LEU A 205 -4.37 10.68 2.30
N GLN A 206 -4.77 11.17 3.47
CA GLN A 206 -4.18 12.36 4.09
C GLN A 206 -2.77 12.10 4.67
N ARG A 207 -2.60 10.99 5.40
CA ARG A 207 -1.38 10.70 6.18
C ARG A 207 -0.36 9.83 5.45
N ASP A 208 -0.80 8.82 4.69
CA ASP A 208 0.12 7.88 4.06
C ASP A 208 0.46 8.29 2.62
N PHE A 209 -0.48 8.90 1.91
CA PHE A 209 -0.26 9.34 0.52
C PHE A 209 -0.03 10.84 0.39
N HIS A 210 -0.32 11.61 1.45
CA HIS A 210 -0.27 13.07 1.42
C HIS A 210 -0.96 13.64 0.18
N TYR A 211 -2.14 13.10 -0.16
CA TYR A 211 -2.79 13.25 -1.46
C TYR A 211 -2.83 14.69 -1.99
N ASN A 212 -3.13 15.66 -1.11
CA ASN A 212 -3.18 17.10 -1.47
C ASN A 212 -1.83 17.70 -1.90
N ARG A 213 -0.72 16.96 -1.82
CA ARG A 213 0.62 17.36 -2.29
C ARG A 213 1.00 16.76 -3.65
N ILE A 214 0.23 15.78 -4.14
CA ILE A 214 0.46 15.16 -5.46
C ILE A 214 0.02 16.16 -6.54
N ASN A 215 0.88 16.38 -7.52
CA ASN A 215 0.67 17.27 -8.67
C ASN A 215 1.26 16.64 -9.95
N SER A 216 1.15 17.35 -11.08
CA SER A 216 1.58 16.83 -12.38
C SER A 216 3.08 16.55 -12.46
N GLN A 217 3.91 17.23 -11.66
CA GLN A 217 5.36 17.01 -11.57
C GLN A 217 5.77 15.92 -10.57
N THR A 218 4.84 15.37 -9.79
CA THR A 218 5.17 14.33 -8.80
C THR A 218 5.69 13.07 -9.49
N GLU A 219 6.86 12.60 -9.09
CA GLU A 219 7.42 11.34 -9.58
C GLU A 219 6.75 10.13 -8.90
N VAL A 220 6.50 9.07 -9.67
CA VAL A 220 5.78 7.90 -9.20
C VAL A 220 6.75 6.74 -8.97
N TYR A 221 6.64 6.14 -7.78
CA TYR A 221 7.25 4.87 -7.40
C TYR A 221 6.15 3.88 -7.07
N ALA A 222 6.46 2.58 -7.14
CA ALA A 222 5.48 1.54 -6.90
C ALA A 222 5.92 0.59 -5.78
N VAL A 223 4.95 -0.05 -5.13
CA VAL A 223 5.15 -1.35 -4.51
C VAL A 223 4.20 -2.35 -5.18
N ILE A 224 4.74 -3.47 -5.65
CA ILE A 224 4.00 -4.50 -6.40
C ILE A 224 3.95 -5.81 -5.62
N GLY A 225 2.78 -6.45 -5.59
CA GLY A 225 2.53 -7.70 -4.86
C GLY A 225 1.10 -8.20 -5.02
N ASP A 226 0.85 -9.41 -4.54
CA ASP A 226 -0.50 -9.96 -4.36
C ASP A 226 -0.54 -10.94 -3.17
N PRO A 227 -1.23 -10.62 -2.06
CA PRO A 227 -1.97 -9.37 -1.80
C PRO A 227 -1.03 -8.17 -1.54
N ILE A 228 -1.55 -6.94 -1.72
CA ILE A 228 -0.77 -5.69 -1.55
C ILE A 228 -1.31 -4.73 -0.48
N GLU A 229 -2.57 -4.91 -0.06
CA GLU A 229 -3.31 -3.92 0.73
C GLU A 229 -2.61 -3.54 2.04
N GLN A 230 -2.03 -4.54 2.71
CA GLN A 230 -1.38 -4.42 4.03
C GLN A 230 0.07 -3.92 3.96
N SER A 231 0.59 -3.62 2.75
CA SER A 231 1.96 -3.13 2.62
C SER A 231 2.15 -1.80 3.36
N LEU A 232 3.15 -1.76 4.24
CA LEU A 232 3.56 -0.55 4.95
C LEU A 232 4.49 0.35 4.13
N SER A 233 4.99 -0.15 2.98
CA SER A 233 5.93 0.59 2.12
C SER A 233 5.42 1.98 1.70
N PRO A 234 4.14 2.17 1.29
CA PRO A 234 3.64 3.49 0.94
C PRO A 234 3.73 4.47 2.11
N ALA A 235 3.28 4.07 3.31
CA ALA A 235 3.30 4.94 4.48
C ALA A 235 4.73 5.36 4.86
N VAL A 236 5.68 4.42 4.77
CA VAL A 236 7.08 4.63 5.15
C VAL A 236 7.84 5.49 4.14
N HIS A 237 7.75 5.15 2.85
CA HIS A 237 8.44 5.89 1.80
C HIS A 237 7.86 7.29 1.61
N ASN A 238 6.53 7.45 1.64
CA ASN A 238 5.92 8.77 1.47
C ASN A 238 6.19 9.70 2.65
N ALA A 239 6.25 9.18 3.88
CA ALA A 239 6.70 9.96 5.03
C ALA A 239 8.14 10.44 4.87
N ALA A 240 9.04 9.57 4.39
CA ALA A 240 10.43 9.93 4.13
C ALA A 240 10.58 10.96 2.98
N PHE A 241 9.87 10.77 1.86
CA PHE A 241 9.83 11.74 0.77
C PHE A 241 9.33 13.09 1.27
N ARG A 242 8.26 13.10 2.07
CA ARG A 242 7.68 14.34 2.62
C ARG A 242 8.64 15.04 3.56
N HIS A 243 9.31 14.30 4.43
CA HIS A 243 10.28 14.84 5.38
C HIS A 243 11.45 15.54 4.69
N LEU A 244 11.92 14.99 3.58
CA LEU A 244 13.01 15.55 2.78
C LEU A 244 12.53 16.53 1.68
N GLY A 245 11.24 16.87 1.64
CA GLY A 245 10.69 17.83 0.68
C GLY A 245 10.68 17.35 -0.78
N LEU A 246 10.76 16.03 -1.00
CA LEU A 246 10.81 15.45 -2.34
C LEU A 246 9.42 15.33 -2.95
N ASN A 247 9.26 15.77 -4.20
CA ASN A 247 8.00 15.66 -4.94
C ASN A 247 7.84 14.24 -5.55
N LYS A 248 7.74 13.25 -4.67
CA LYS A 248 7.67 11.81 -5.02
C LYS A 248 6.50 11.16 -4.28
N VAL A 249 5.90 10.14 -4.88
CA VAL A 249 4.88 9.30 -4.24
C VAL A 249 5.11 7.83 -4.57
N LEU A 250 5.11 6.97 -3.55
CA LEU A 250 5.07 5.52 -3.68
C LEU A 250 3.63 5.02 -3.54
N VAL A 251 3.15 4.31 -4.56
CA VAL A 251 1.76 3.85 -4.71
C VAL A 251 1.71 2.32 -4.73
N PRO A 252 0.74 1.69 -4.03
CA PRO A 252 0.56 0.24 -4.10
C PRO A 252 -0.15 -0.17 -5.40
N PHE A 253 0.37 -1.21 -6.04
CA PHE A 253 -0.23 -1.86 -7.20
C PHE A 253 -0.43 -3.34 -6.89
N ARG A 254 -1.69 -3.78 -6.93
CA ARG A 254 -1.99 -5.21 -6.90
C ARG A 254 -1.70 -5.77 -8.28
N VAL A 255 -0.68 -6.62 -8.37
CA VAL A 255 -0.30 -7.29 -9.61
C VAL A 255 -0.59 -8.77 -9.41
N PRO A 256 -1.65 -9.34 -10.00
CA PRO A 256 -1.89 -10.78 -9.90
C PRO A 256 -0.73 -11.59 -10.46
N ASP A 257 -0.61 -12.85 -10.03
CA ASP A 257 0.38 -13.77 -10.60
C ASP A 257 0.23 -13.88 -12.13
N GLY A 258 1.35 -13.97 -12.84
CA GLY A 258 1.40 -13.91 -14.30
C GLY A 258 1.17 -12.54 -14.95
N SER A 259 0.80 -11.49 -14.20
CA SER A 259 0.47 -10.16 -14.74
C SER A 259 1.62 -9.13 -14.66
N LEU A 260 2.84 -9.56 -14.31
CA LEU A 260 4.01 -8.67 -14.26
C LEU A 260 4.36 -8.01 -15.60
N PRO A 261 4.29 -8.69 -16.77
CA PRO A 261 4.51 -8.04 -18.06
C PRO A 261 3.53 -6.89 -18.29
N SER A 262 2.23 -7.13 -18.07
CA SER A 262 1.17 -6.12 -18.17
C SER A 262 1.41 -4.92 -17.25
N PHE A 263 1.95 -5.13 -16.04
CA PHE A 263 2.33 -4.00 -15.18
C PHE A 263 3.36 -3.07 -15.85
N PHE A 264 4.37 -3.61 -16.54
CA PHE A 264 5.38 -2.79 -17.19
C PHE A 264 4.90 -2.20 -18.53
N GLU A 265 4.06 -2.92 -19.26
CA GLU A 265 3.58 -2.53 -20.59
C GLU A 265 2.40 -1.55 -20.50
N ASP A 266 1.32 -1.96 -19.84
CA ASP A 266 0.06 -1.19 -19.80
C ASP A 266 0.18 0.09 -18.97
N LEU A 267 1.11 0.11 -18.00
CA LEU A 267 1.35 1.25 -17.11
C LEU A 267 2.66 2.00 -17.43
N ALA A 268 3.34 1.70 -18.54
CA ALA A 268 4.57 2.39 -18.94
C ALA A 268 4.40 3.92 -18.96
N TRP A 269 3.24 4.39 -19.43
CA TRP A 269 2.90 5.81 -19.54
C TRP A 269 2.82 6.53 -18.18
N LEU A 270 2.71 5.80 -17.06
CA LEU A 270 2.77 6.39 -15.72
C LEU A 270 4.16 6.91 -15.37
N GLY A 271 5.19 6.48 -16.10
CA GLY A 271 6.57 6.93 -15.88
C GLY A 271 7.12 6.50 -14.52
N ILE A 272 6.76 5.30 -14.06
CA ILE A 272 7.21 4.74 -12.78
C ILE A 272 8.74 4.67 -12.79
N LYS A 273 9.38 5.26 -11.77
CA LYS A 273 10.86 5.39 -11.69
C LYS A 273 11.53 4.23 -10.95
N GLY A 274 10.76 3.50 -10.15
CA GLY A 274 11.24 2.33 -9.44
C GLY A 274 10.11 1.63 -8.71
N CYS A 275 10.30 0.36 -8.44
CA CYS A 275 9.32 -0.42 -7.68
C CYS A 275 9.96 -1.30 -6.61
N SER A 276 9.31 -1.36 -5.45
CA SER A 276 9.54 -2.38 -4.44
C SER A 276 8.74 -3.62 -4.82
N VAL A 277 9.37 -4.79 -4.78
CA VAL A 277 8.78 -6.07 -5.21
C VAL A 277 8.61 -6.98 -4.01
N THR A 278 7.38 -7.38 -3.74
CA THR A 278 7.05 -8.33 -2.68
C THR A 278 6.43 -9.61 -3.25
N ILE A 279 6.05 -10.53 -2.36
CA ILE A 279 5.42 -11.81 -2.69
C ILE A 279 4.21 -11.59 -3.64
N PRO A 280 4.04 -12.46 -4.67
CA PRO A 280 4.89 -13.59 -5.06
C PRO A 280 6.00 -13.23 -6.07
N HIS A 281 6.20 -11.95 -6.38
CA HIS A 281 6.89 -11.50 -7.60
C HIS A 281 8.42 -11.46 -7.54
N LYS A 282 9.02 -11.69 -6.37
CA LYS A 282 10.47 -11.52 -6.18
C LYS A 282 11.31 -12.42 -7.12
N GLU A 283 10.80 -13.60 -7.44
CA GLU A 283 11.44 -14.53 -8.39
C GLU A 283 10.89 -14.35 -9.81
N ALA A 284 9.58 -14.17 -9.94
CA ALA A 284 8.89 -14.03 -11.23
C ALA A 284 9.31 -12.79 -12.03
N ILE A 285 9.86 -11.76 -11.37
CA ILE A 285 10.35 -10.56 -12.05
C ILE A 285 11.70 -10.75 -12.74
N LEU A 286 12.50 -11.75 -12.35
CA LEU A 286 13.87 -11.93 -12.84
C LEU A 286 14.01 -12.02 -14.37
N PRO A 287 13.11 -12.68 -15.12
CA PRO A 287 13.17 -12.73 -16.57
C PRO A 287 12.85 -11.38 -17.24
N LEU A 288 12.23 -10.45 -16.51
CA LEU A 288 11.83 -9.13 -17.00
C LEU A 288 12.91 -8.06 -16.75
N LEU A 289 14.00 -8.41 -16.05
CA LEU A 289 15.08 -7.48 -15.76
C LEU A 289 16.09 -7.44 -16.93
N HIS A 290 16.51 -6.22 -17.29
CA HIS A 290 17.56 -6.01 -18.28
C HIS A 290 18.95 -6.13 -17.64
N GLN A 291 19.08 -5.69 -16.39
CA GLN A 291 20.31 -5.79 -15.60
C GLN A 291 20.00 -6.32 -14.21
N LYS A 292 20.93 -7.08 -13.63
CA LYS A 292 20.84 -7.66 -12.28
C LYS A 292 22.11 -7.36 -11.52
N GLU A 293 21.98 -6.86 -10.29
CA GLU A 293 23.13 -6.79 -9.39
C GLU A 293 23.53 -8.21 -8.97
N GLY A 294 24.83 -8.44 -8.71
CA GLY A 294 25.33 -9.79 -8.38
C GLY A 294 24.66 -10.45 -7.17
N ALA A 295 24.09 -9.68 -6.25
CA ALA A 295 23.28 -10.22 -5.15
C ALA A 295 21.96 -10.85 -5.63
N VAL A 296 21.34 -10.32 -6.68
CA VAL A 296 20.09 -10.86 -7.26
C VAL A 296 20.34 -12.23 -7.87
N ASP A 297 21.43 -12.40 -8.62
CA ASP A 297 21.78 -13.68 -9.24
C ASP A 297 22.03 -14.78 -8.19
N ARG A 298 22.67 -14.42 -7.07
CA ARG A 298 22.99 -15.35 -5.99
C ARG A 298 21.78 -15.69 -5.13
N THR A 299 20.97 -14.69 -4.79
CA THR A 299 19.76 -14.89 -3.98
C THR A 299 18.58 -15.42 -4.79
N LYS A 300 18.67 -15.40 -6.12
CA LYS A 300 17.58 -15.75 -7.05
C LYS A 300 16.29 -14.96 -6.74
N ALA A 301 16.42 -13.75 -6.22
CA ALA A 301 15.30 -12.91 -5.83
C ALA A 301 15.64 -11.42 -6.00
N CYS A 302 14.67 -10.66 -6.49
CA CYS A 302 14.73 -9.21 -6.65
C CYS A 302 13.60 -8.57 -5.85
N ASN A 303 13.93 -7.68 -4.90
CA ASN A 303 12.93 -6.94 -4.14
C ASN A 303 12.87 -5.45 -4.53
N THR A 304 13.73 -4.99 -5.43
CA THR A 304 13.90 -3.59 -5.78
C THR A 304 14.25 -3.46 -7.24
N VAL A 305 13.48 -2.69 -8.00
CA VAL A 305 13.78 -2.38 -9.40
C VAL A 305 13.93 -0.87 -9.57
N LEU A 306 14.99 -0.49 -10.26
CA LEU A 306 15.17 0.85 -10.81
C LEU A 306 14.77 0.83 -12.28
N ILE A 307 13.99 1.82 -12.71
CA ILE A 307 13.52 1.95 -14.08
C ILE A 307 14.13 3.22 -14.67
N ASP A 308 14.94 3.05 -15.71
CA ASP A 308 15.53 4.20 -16.40
C ASP A 308 14.44 5.03 -17.08
N ALA A 309 14.49 6.34 -16.83
CA ALA A 309 13.47 7.26 -17.29
C ALA A 309 13.41 7.43 -18.82
N ASN A 310 14.52 7.20 -19.52
CA ASN A 310 14.69 7.47 -20.94
C ASN A 310 14.57 6.18 -21.75
N THR A 311 15.14 5.09 -21.27
CA THR A 311 15.19 3.80 -21.99
C THR A 311 14.12 2.82 -21.53
N GLY A 312 13.57 2.98 -20.33
CA GLY A 312 12.72 1.97 -19.70
C GLY A 312 13.49 0.72 -19.26
N GLU A 313 14.83 0.76 -19.28
CA GLU A 313 15.65 -0.36 -18.79
C GLU A 313 15.41 -0.61 -17.30
N ARG A 314 15.49 -1.88 -16.91
CA ARG A 314 15.04 -2.38 -15.60
C ARG A 314 16.23 -3.04 -14.93
N THR A 315 16.72 -2.41 -13.87
CA THR A 315 17.83 -2.91 -13.08
C THR A 315 17.29 -3.47 -11.78
N GLY A 316 17.49 -4.77 -11.54
CA GLY A 316 17.06 -5.42 -10.31
C GLY A 316 18.15 -5.47 -9.24
N LEU A 317 17.74 -5.21 -8.01
CA LEU A 317 18.56 -5.24 -6.80
C LEU A 317 17.85 -6.02 -5.68
N ASN A 318 18.61 -6.44 -4.68
CA ASN A 318 18.08 -7.11 -3.49
C ASN A 318 18.55 -6.36 -2.23
N THR A 319 17.64 -5.66 -1.56
CA THR A 319 17.92 -4.96 -0.31
C THR A 319 17.59 -5.77 0.94
N ASP A 320 16.91 -6.92 0.81
CA ASP A 320 16.52 -7.77 1.95
C ASP A 320 17.76 -8.37 2.63
N TYR A 321 18.68 -8.95 1.86
CA TYR A 321 19.90 -9.54 2.43
C TYR A 321 20.77 -8.48 3.12
N ARG A 322 20.91 -7.30 2.49
CA ARG A 322 21.68 -6.19 3.05
C ARG A 322 21.06 -5.71 4.35
N ALA A 323 19.75 -5.51 4.38
CA ALA A 323 19.04 -5.07 5.57
C ALA A 323 19.15 -6.05 6.73
N ALA A 324 19.04 -7.35 6.46
CA ALA A 324 19.20 -8.38 7.49
C ALA A 324 20.59 -8.33 8.13
N MET A 325 21.62 -8.11 7.32
CA MET A 325 22.99 -8.06 7.80
C MET A 325 23.29 -6.77 8.54
N ASP A 326 22.88 -5.63 8.00
CA ASP A 326 23.01 -4.34 8.67
C ASP A 326 22.26 -4.35 10.02
N SER A 327 21.11 -5.03 10.10
CA SER A 327 20.37 -5.21 11.36
C SER A 327 21.18 -5.97 12.42
N LEU A 328 21.82 -7.08 12.03
CA LEU A 328 22.65 -7.88 12.92
C LEU A 328 23.91 -7.12 13.35
N GLU A 329 24.61 -6.51 12.40
CA GLU A 329 25.87 -5.80 12.68
C GLU A 329 25.62 -4.57 13.56
N MET A 330 24.55 -3.79 13.32
CA MET A 330 24.17 -2.67 14.20
C MET A 330 23.89 -3.13 15.63
N ALA A 331 23.19 -4.26 15.80
CA ALA A 331 22.93 -4.83 17.12
C ALA A 331 24.19 -5.36 17.82
N MET A 332 25.27 -5.60 17.08
CA MET A 332 26.59 -5.98 17.61
C MET A 332 27.54 -4.79 17.84
N GLY A 333 27.03 -3.55 17.75
CA GLY A 333 27.83 -2.33 17.93
C GLY A 333 28.38 -1.70 16.64
N GLY A 334 27.93 -2.19 15.47
CA GLY A 334 28.35 -1.70 14.15
C GLY A 334 29.68 -2.30 13.67
N ARG A 335 30.14 -1.84 12.50
CA ARG A 335 31.46 -2.20 11.96
C ARG A 335 32.51 -1.24 12.53
N SER A 336 33.56 -1.78 13.17
CA SER A 336 34.58 -0.97 13.86
C SER A 336 35.50 -0.15 12.94
N ALA A 337 35.44 -0.37 11.62
CA ALA A 337 36.05 0.45 10.55
C ALA A 337 35.55 -0.09 9.19
N ASP A 338 35.63 0.69 8.10
CA ASP A 338 35.23 0.23 6.75
C ASP A 338 36.03 -1.02 6.29
N ASP A 339 37.26 -1.18 6.78
CA ASP A 339 38.20 -2.26 6.41
C ASP A 339 38.34 -3.38 7.46
N GLY A 340 37.62 -3.32 8.59
CA GLY A 340 37.64 -4.38 9.61
C GLY A 340 36.80 -5.61 9.21
N PRO A 341 37.12 -6.82 9.72
CA PRO A 341 36.26 -7.98 9.55
C PRO A 341 34.88 -7.70 10.16
N SER A 342 33.83 -8.24 9.55
CA SER A 342 32.47 -8.11 10.07
C SER A 342 32.40 -8.65 11.52
N PRO A 343 31.58 -8.06 12.41
CA PRO A 343 31.35 -8.64 13.74
C PRO A 343 30.71 -10.04 13.69
N LEU A 344 30.21 -10.45 12.51
CA LEU A 344 29.69 -11.78 12.22
C LEU A 344 30.79 -12.80 11.84
N PHE A 345 32.03 -12.36 11.61
CA PHE A 345 33.15 -13.23 11.26
C PHE A 345 33.35 -14.30 12.34
N GLU A 346 33.46 -15.57 11.92
CA GLU A 346 33.60 -16.77 12.76
C GLU A 346 32.47 -17.04 13.77
N LYS A 347 31.39 -16.24 13.78
CA LYS A 347 30.22 -16.50 14.63
C LYS A 347 29.49 -17.76 14.20
N GLN A 348 29.07 -18.58 15.16
CA GLN A 348 28.21 -19.74 14.90
C GLN A 348 26.75 -19.27 14.75
N VAL A 349 26.19 -19.40 13.55
CA VAL A 349 24.85 -18.91 13.24
C VAL A 349 23.92 -20.06 12.89
N LEU A 350 22.79 -20.15 13.58
CA LEU A 350 21.71 -21.10 13.25
C LEU A 350 20.58 -20.37 12.54
N ILE A 351 20.27 -20.78 11.32
CA ILE A 351 19.10 -20.31 10.55
C ILE A 351 17.97 -21.32 10.68
N LEU A 352 16.81 -20.86 11.12
CA LEU A 352 15.58 -21.63 11.18
C LEU A 352 14.75 -21.34 9.92
N GLY A 353 14.54 -22.35 9.09
CA GLY A 353 13.84 -22.26 7.82
C GLY A 353 14.77 -22.30 6.61
N ALA A 354 14.20 -22.64 5.45
CA ALA A 354 14.92 -22.76 4.17
C ALA A 354 14.17 -22.10 2.99
N GLY A 355 13.45 -21.00 3.26
CA GLY A 355 12.74 -20.21 2.24
C GLY A 355 13.60 -19.09 1.62
N GLY A 356 13.00 -18.22 0.80
CA GLY A 356 13.70 -17.11 0.12
C GLY A 356 14.39 -16.12 1.07
N VAL A 357 13.79 -15.85 2.25
CA VAL A 357 14.41 -15.04 3.31
C VAL A 357 15.64 -15.75 3.88
N ALA A 358 15.51 -17.04 4.22
CA ALA A 358 16.63 -17.85 4.72
C ALA A 358 17.78 -17.90 3.72
N ARG A 359 17.48 -18.06 2.43
CA ARG A 359 18.47 -18.03 1.34
C ARG A 359 19.24 -16.70 1.28
N SER A 360 18.52 -15.58 1.34
CA SER A 360 19.11 -14.24 1.32
C SER A 360 20.02 -14.02 2.52
N ILE A 361 19.56 -14.42 3.72
CA ILE A 361 20.30 -14.28 4.97
C ILE A 361 21.52 -15.21 5.01
N ALA A 362 21.38 -16.46 4.59
CA ALA A 362 22.49 -17.42 4.56
C ALA A 362 23.63 -16.93 3.66
N PHE A 363 23.29 -16.43 2.46
CA PHE A 363 24.26 -15.80 1.57
C PHE A 363 24.94 -14.58 2.20
N GLY A 364 24.17 -13.71 2.87
CA GLY A 364 24.71 -12.52 3.54
C GLY A 364 25.69 -12.85 4.67
N LEU A 365 25.37 -13.89 5.46
CA LEU A 365 26.17 -14.37 6.58
C LEU A 365 27.46 -15.06 6.13
N GLU A 366 27.38 -15.94 5.12
CA GLU A 366 28.54 -16.63 4.55
C GLU A 366 29.56 -15.62 4.01
N ARG A 367 29.11 -14.60 3.28
CA ARG A 367 29.98 -13.52 2.79
C ARG A 367 30.67 -12.70 3.88
N ARG A 368 30.13 -12.72 5.10
CA ARG A 368 30.71 -12.06 6.27
C ARG A 368 31.62 -12.98 7.08
N GLY A 369 31.82 -14.21 6.62
CA GLY A 369 32.66 -15.22 7.26
C GLY A 369 32.00 -15.91 8.47
N ALA A 370 30.67 -15.84 8.59
CA ALA A 370 29.96 -16.56 9.64
C ALA A 370 29.92 -18.07 9.36
N VAL A 371 29.93 -18.89 10.41
CA VAL A 371 29.76 -20.35 10.31
C VAL A 371 28.28 -20.68 10.41
N VAL A 372 27.64 -20.85 9.26
CA VAL A 372 26.19 -20.99 9.15
C VAL A 372 25.76 -22.46 9.20
N THR A 373 24.77 -22.74 10.03
CA THR A 373 24.03 -24.02 10.09
C THR A 373 22.56 -23.77 9.80
N ILE A 374 21.97 -24.53 8.89
CA ILE A 374 20.58 -24.38 8.45
C ILE A 374 19.76 -25.56 8.97
N THR A 375 18.55 -25.27 9.45
CA THR A 375 17.58 -26.31 9.81
C THR A 375 16.21 -25.95 9.26
N ASN A 376 15.40 -26.95 8.92
CA ASN A 376 14.05 -26.75 8.43
C ASN A 376 13.21 -27.98 8.79
N ARG A 377 11.88 -27.81 8.93
CA ARG A 377 10.96 -28.93 9.22
C ARG A 377 11.05 -30.09 8.21
N HIS A 378 11.44 -29.78 6.97
CA HIS A 378 11.76 -30.75 5.93
C HIS A 378 13.26 -30.66 5.67
N ASP A 379 14.02 -31.67 6.09
CA ASP A 379 15.49 -31.68 6.06
C ASP A 379 16.04 -31.49 4.63
N GLU A 380 15.39 -32.10 3.62
CA GLU A 380 15.77 -31.96 2.20
C GLU A 380 15.91 -30.51 1.74
N ARG A 381 15.02 -29.61 2.21
CA ARG A 381 15.10 -28.19 1.86
C ARG A 381 16.26 -27.48 2.54
N ALA A 382 16.60 -27.86 3.77
CA ALA A 382 17.77 -27.33 4.46
C ALA A 382 19.06 -27.79 3.77
N THR A 383 19.13 -29.06 3.38
CA THR A 383 20.27 -29.62 2.63
C THR A 383 20.46 -28.92 1.29
N ALA A 384 19.40 -28.81 0.49
CA ALA A 384 19.48 -28.13 -0.80
C ALA A 384 19.98 -26.68 -0.66
N LEU A 385 19.45 -25.92 0.31
CA LEU A 385 19.91 -24.56 0.55
C LEU A 385 21.36 -24.52 1.06
N ALA A 386 21.73 -25.41 1.97
CA ALA A 386 23.07 -25.46 2.52
C ALA A 386 24.12 -25.81 1.46
N GLU A 387 23.81 -26.69 0.52
CA GLU A 387 24.68 -26.99 -0.64
C GLU A 387 24.84 -25.77 -1.55
N GLU A 388 23.77 -25.02 -1.80
CA GLU A 388 23.81 -23.82 -2.65
C GLU A 388 24.69 -22.69 -2.08
N VAL A 389 24.81 -22.60 -0.75
CA VAL A 389 25.59 -21.56 -0.06
C VAL A 389 26.76 -22.11 0.78
N SER A 390 27.16 -23.36 0.56
CA SER A 390 28.28 -24.02 1.26
C SER A 390 28.21 -23.97 2.79
N CYS A 391 27.02 -24.19 3.35
CA CYS A 391 26.74 -24.15 4.79
C CYS A 391 26.56 -25.56 5.38
N ARG A 392 26.43 -25.65 6.71
CA ARG A 392 26.11 -26.91 7.42
C ARG A 392 24.60 -27.08 7.56
N THR A 393 24.16 -28.30 7.85
CA THR A 393 22.77 -28.58 8.24
C THR A 393 22.67 -29.26 9.59
N VAL A 394 21.50 -29.12 10.21
CA VAL A 394 21.09 -29.93 11.37
C VAL A 394 19.62 -30.29 11.21
N THR A 395 19.22 -31.46 11.70
CA THR A 395 17.81 -31.86 11.72
C THR A 395 16.99 -30.88 12.57
N TRP A 396 15.70 -30.74 12.23
CA TRP A 396 14.82 -29.90 13.04
C TRP A 396 14.84 -30.29 14.51
N ALA A 397 14.84 -31.59 14.83
CA ALA A 397 14.92 -32.07 16.22
C ALA A 397 16.23 -31.69 16.94
N GLY A 398 17.37 -31.66 16.23
CA GLY A 398 18.68 -31.35 16.79
C GLY A 398 18.96 -29.86 17.01
N ARG A 399 18.12 -28.96 16.49
CA ARG A 399 18.37 -27.51 16.47
C ARG A 399 18.59 -26.87 17.85
N ALA A 400 17.96 -27.41 18.89
CA ALA A 400 18.04 -26.86 20.25
C ALA A 400 19.33 -27.23 20.99
N SER A 401 20.07 -28.23 20.51
CA SER A 401 21.29 -28.73 21.15
C SER A 401 22.56 -28.05 20.60
N LEU A 402 22.44 -27.18 19.59
CA LEU A 402 23.57 -26.48 19.00
C LEU A 402 23.99 -25.27 19.83
N LEU A 403 25.29 -25.18 20.13
CA LEU A 403 25.88 -23.97 20.69
C LEU A 403 26.04 -22.94 19.58
N THR A 404 25.24 -21.87 19.64
CA THR A 404 25.21 -20.80 18.62
C THR A 404 25.41 -19.44 19.25
N ASP A 405 26.08 -18.54 18.52
CA ASP A 405 26.21 -17.13 18.86
C ASP A 405 24.98 -16.34 18.43
N VAL A 406 24.42 -16.70 17.27
CA VAL A 406 23.27 -16.04 16.66
C VAL A 406 22.26 -17.07 16.20
N VAL A 407 20.99 -16.82 16.47
CA VAL A 407 19.86 -17.50 15.83
C VAL A 407 19.11 -16.53 14.95
N VAL A 408 18.79 -16.95 13.73
CA VAL A 408 17.90 -16.21 12.83
C VAL A 408 16.67 -17.04 12.51
N ASN A 409 15.49 -16.55 12.87
CA ASN A 409 14.21 -17.13 12.46
C ASN A 409 13.78 -16.59 11.11
N CYS A 410 13.74 -17.48 10.11
CA CYS A 410 13.23 -17.25 8.77
C CYS A 410 11.96 -18.07 8.49
N THR A 411 11.36 -18.68 9.53
CA THR A 411 10.08 -19.39 9.45
C THR A 411 8.91 -18.47 9.77
N PRO A 412 7.68 -18.80 9.36
CA PRO A 412 6.49 -18.05 9.79
C PRO A 412 6.03 -18.39 11.22
N VAL A 413 6.74 -19.22 11.98
CA VAL A 413 6.33 -19.64 13.33
C VAL A 413 6.37 -18.44 14.29
N GLY A 414 5.24 -18.12 14.91
CA GLY A 414 5.07 -16.95 15.77
C GLY A 414 4.50 -15.71 15.05
N MET A 415 4.20 -15.83 13.75
CA MET A 415 3.54 -14.77 12.97
C MET A 415 2.02 -14.79 13.23
N HIS A 416 1.37 -13.62 13.19
CA HIS A 416 -0.09 -13.56 13.31
C HIS A 416 -0.78 -14.46 12.25
N PRO A 417 -1.81 -15.24 12.62
CA PRO A 417 -2.51 -15.25 13.91
C PRO A 417 -1.89 -16.14 15.00
N ASP A 418 -0.97 -17.03 14.65
CA ASP A 418 -0.40 -18.05 15.54
C ASP A 418 0.77 -17.49 16.38
N VAL A 419 0.47 -16.49 17.20
CA VAL A 419 1.47 -15.66 17.91
C VAL A 419 2.09 -16.32 19.15
N ASP A 420 1.51 -17.43 19.62
CA ASP A 420 1.94 -18.14 20.83
C ASP A 420 2.99 -19.23 20.54
N ASP A 421 3.24 -19.54 19.26
CA ASP A 421 4.23 -20.52 18.84
C ASP A 421 5.64 -19.93 18.77
N THR A 422 6.65 -20.77 19.02
CA THR A 422 8.06 -20.44 18.88
C THR A 422 8.83 -21.55 18.15
N PRO A 423 9.74 -21.22 17.23
CA PRO A 423 10.54 -22.22 16.54
C PRO A 423 11.65 -22.78 17.44
N LEU A 424 11.99 -22.14 18.57
CA LEU A 424 12.98 -22.64 19.53
C LEU A 424 12.39 -22.83 20.94
N PRO A 425 12.68 -23.96 21.59
CA PRO A 425 12.31 -24.17 22.98
C PRO A 425 13.17 -23.31 23.92
N PRO A 426 12.68 -22.98 25.13
CA PRO A 426 13.44 -22.18 26.09
C PRO A 426 14.82 -22.76 26.47
N ALA A 427 15.02 -24.07 26.36
CA ALA A 427 16.32 -24.71 26.62
C ALA A 427 17.42 -24.33 25.61
N ALA A 428 17.05 -23.83 24.42
CA ALA A 428 18.01 -23.46 23.37
C ALA A 428 18.80 -22.18 23.69
N PHE A 429 18.29 -21.31 24.58
CA PHE A 429 18.96 -20.07 25.01
C PHE A 429 19.98 -20.37 26.13
N SER A 430 20.98 -21.20 25.81
CA SER A 430 21.96 -21.71 26.77
C SER A 430 23.25 -20.88 26.86
N ARG A 431 23.51 -20.01 25.87
CA ARG A 431 24.73 -19.20 25.78
C ARG A 431 24.48 -17.76 26.25
N ALA A 432 25.32 -17.29 27.17
CA ALA A 432 25.32 -15.88 27.57
C ALA A 432 25.71 -14.98 26.39
N GLY A 433 24.99 -13.87 26.21
CA GLY A 433 25.23 -12.92 25.11
C GLY A 433 24.81 -13.41 23.73
N MET A 434 24.00 -14.48 23.65
CA MET A 434 23.38 -14.93 22.42
C MET A 434 22.55 -13.81 21.77
N MET A 435 22.56 -13.74 20.44
CA MET A 435 21.70 -12.86 19.67
C MET A 435 20.60 -13.63 18.97
N VAL A 436 19.38 -13.09 18.98
CA VAL A 436 18.21 -13.68 18.35
C VAL A 436 17.60 -12.67 17.40
N PHE A 437 17.58 -13.01 16.12
CA PHE A 437 16.95 -12.21 15.08
C PHE A 437 15.70 -12.92 14.57
N ASP A 438 14.55 -12.28 14.70
CA ASP A 438 13.31 -12.76 14.10
C ASP A 438 12.96 -11.92 12.87
N THR A 439 12.77 -12.55 11.70
CA THR A 439 12.39 -11.84 10.47
C THR A 439 10.91 -11.47 10.43
N ILE A 440 10.11 -12.03 11.33
CA ILE A 440 8.70 -11.67 11.51
C ILE A 440 8.63 -10.26 12.11
N TYR A 441 7.87 -9.37 11.46
CA TYR A 441 7.64 -8.01 11.94
C TYR A 441 6.21 -7.79 12.48
N HIS A 442 5.29 -8.72 12.24
CA HIS A 442 3.92 -8.65 12.75
C HIS A 442 3.49 -9.97 13.41
N PRO A 443 3.41 -10.03 14.75
CA PRO A 443 3.72 -8.95 15.71
C PRO A 443 5.22 -8.64 15.83
N GLU A 444 5.60 -7.45 16.29
CA GLU A 444 7.02 -7.09 16.56
C GLU A 444 7.62 -7.94 17.69
N ASN A 445 6.80 -8.31 18.68
CA ASN A 445 7.20 -9.12 19.84
C ASN A 445 6.62 -10.53 19.72
N THR A 446 7.21 -11.37 18.86
CA THR A 446 6.89 -12.80 18.75
C THR A 446 7.23 -13.56 20.04
N MET A 447 6.70 -14.78 20.21
CA MET A 447 7.08 -15.63 21.34
C MET A 447 8.60 -15.88 21.40
N LEU A 448 9.25 -16.03 20.24
CA LEU A 448 10.70 -16.16 20.15
C LEU A 448 11.43 -14.96 20.76
N ILE A 449 11.03 -13.74 20.38
CA ILE A 449 11.62 -12.50 20.88
C ILE A 449 11.38 -12.32 22.38
N LYS A 450 10.18 -12.66 22.87
CA LYS A 450 9.85 -12.61 24.31
C LYS A 450 10.77 -13.54 25.11
N LEU A 451 10.85 -14.81 24.73
CA LEU A 451 11.70 -15.81 25.39
C LEU A 451 13.18 -15.43 25.34
N ALA A 452 13.65 -14.90 24.21
CA ALA A 452 15.02 -14.43 24.06
C ALA A 452 15.35 -13.34 25.09
N ARG A 453 14.47 -12.33 25.24
CA ARG A 453 14.65 -11.26 26.24
C ARG A 453 14.62 -11.77 27.67
N GLU A 454 13.69 -12.67 27.99
CA GLU A 454 13.59 -13.29 29.32
C GLU A 454 14.88 -14.05 29.71
N ARG A 455 15.62 -14.54 28.71
CA ARG A 455 16.90 -15.24 28.88
C ARG A 455 18.13 -14.34 28.73
N GLY A 456 17.93 -13.02 28.65
CA GLY A 456 19.01 -12.04 28.55
C GLY A 456 19.74 -12.02 27.21
N ALA A 457 19.13 -12.58 26.15
CA ALA A 457 19.67 -12.50 24.80
C ALA A 457 19.44 -11.11 24.20
N SER A 458 20.38 -10.66 23.36
CA SER A 458 20.19 -9.50 22.50
C SER A 458 19.19 -9.85 21.40
N VAL A 459 18.28 -8.93 21.05
CA VAL A 459 17.25 -9.21 20.06
C VAL A 459 17.24 -8.22 18.91
N VAL A 460 17.01 -8.74 17.71
CA VAL A 460 16.71 -7.99 16.49
C VAL A 460 15.32 -8.40 16.03
N THR A 461 14.45 -7.44 15.76
CA THR A 461 13.06 -7.72 15.32
C THR A 461 12.93 -7.53 13.82
N GLY A 462 11.88 -8.10 13.22
CA GLY A 462 11.62 -7.93 11.79
C GLY A 462 11.31 -6.49 11.42
N VAL A 463 10.94 -5.64 12.38
CA VAL A 463 10.75 -4.19 12.17
C VAL A 463 12.06 -3.53 11.75
N GLU A 464 13.19 -3.89 12.37
CA GLU A 464 14.49 -3.32 12.00
C GLU A 464 14.90 -3.71 10.57
N MET A 465 14.74 -4.98 10.21
CA MET A 465 14.98 -5.46 8.85
C MET A 465 14.06 -4.75 7.84
N PHE A 466 12.77 -4.61 8.17
CA PHE A 466 11.81 -3.92 7.31
C PHE A 466 12.19 -2.45 7.08
N VAL A 467 12.60 -1.74 8.13
CA VAL A 467 13.01 -0.33 8.04
C VAL A 467 14.28 -0.21 7.21
N LEU A 468 15.28 -1.04 7.44
CA LEU A 468 16.55 -0.98 6.72
C LEU A 468 16.40 -1.35 5.25
N GLN A 469 15.59 -2.35 4.89
CA GLN A 469 15.37 -2.67 3.48
C GLN A 469 14.67 -1.52 2.74
N ALA A 470 13.71 -0.87 3.40
CA ALA A 470 13.01 0.29 2.85
C ALA A 470 13.94 1.50 2.75
N ALA A 471 14.84 1.67 3.72
CA ALA A 471 15.85 2.73 3.72
C ALA A 471 16.85 2.56 2.57
N HIS A 472 17.32 1.33 2.32
CA HIS A 472 18.18 1.05 1.17
C HIS A 472 17.46 1.33 -0.15
N GLN A 473 16.19 0.92 -0.28
CA GLN A 473 15.36 1.27 -1.44
C GLN A 473 15.24 2.79 -1.61
N PHE A 474 14.96 3.50 -0.53
CA PHE A 474 14.86 4.96 -0.53
C PHE A 474 16.15 5.60 -1.02
N ASN A 475 17.31 5.13 -0.52
CA ASN A 475 18.61 5.63 -0.95
C ASN A 475 18.84 5.38 -2.45
N LEU A 476 18.47 4.21 -2.95
CA LEU A 476 18.56 3.87 -4.38
C LEU A 476 17.63 4.74 -5.24
N TYR A 477 16.41 5.01 -4.76
CA TYR A 477 15.42 5.82 -5.47
C TYR A 477 15.76 7.31 -5.52
N THR A 478 16.49 7.82 -4.52
CA THR A 478 16.66 9.26 -4.31
C THR A 478 18.10 9.75 -4.36
N GLY A 479 19.08 8.86 -4.19
CA GLY A 479 20.48 9.24 -3.94
C GLY A 479 20.72 9.89 -2.58
N MET A 480 19.71 9.96 -1.71
CA MET A 480 19.79 10.61 -0.39
C MET A 480 19.78 9.58 0.74
N THR A 481 20.32 9.94 1.90
CA THR A 481 20.24 9.10 3.11
C THR A 481 18.83 9.10 3.67
N ALA A 482 18.25 7.91 3.85
CA ALA A 482 16.94 7.72 4.43
C ALA A 482 16.86 8.16 5.91
N PRO A 483 15.77 8.84 6.33
CA PRO A 483 15.56 9.22 7.72
C PRO A 483 15.08 8.02 8.56
N LEU A 484 16.03 7.17 9.01
CA LEU A 484 15.75 5.89 9.67
C LEU A 484 14.78 5.99 10.86
N GLU A 485 14.99 6.93 11.77
CA GLU A 485 14.12 7.08 12.95
C GLU A 485 12.67 7.42 12.58
N LEU A 486 12.48 8.27 11.56
CA LEU A 486 11.15 8.59 11.06
C LEU A 486 10.48 7.34 10.49
N MET A 487 11.19 6.61 9.63
CA MET A 487 10.66 5.38 9.01
C MET A 487 10.29 4.35 10.07
N ARG A 488 11.13 4.15 11.08
CA ARG A 488 10.86 3.26 12.22
C ARG A 488 9.62 3.68 13.01
N ASN A 489 9.48 4.97 13.32
CA ASN A 489 8.31 5.49 14.02
C ASN A 489 7.01 5.29 13.23
N VAL A 490 7.06 5.44 11.90
CA VAL A 490 5.90 5.16 11.04
C VAL A 490 5.50 3.68 11.10
N VAL A 491 6.47 2.76 11.00
CA VAL A 491 6.21 1.32 11.10
C VAL A 491 5.61 0.97 12.46
N LYS A 492 6.22 1.42 13.56
CA LYS A 492 5.72 1.16 14.91
C LYS A 492 4.31 1.69 15.14
N ARG A 493 3.99 2.89 14.64
CA ARG A 493 2.63 3.44 14.70
C ARG A 493 1.62 2.56 13.94
N LYS A 494 2.00 2.05 12.76
CA LYS A 494 1.13 1.19 11.94
C LYS A 494 0.92 -0.20 12.53
N LEU A 495 1.91 -0.74 13.24
CA LEU A 495 1.83 -2.04 13.91
C LEU A 495 1.20 -1.95 15.30
N GLY A 496 1.08 -0.75 15.87
CA GLY A 496 0.52 -0.52 17.19
C GLY A 496 -0.97 -0.89 17.31
N PRO A 497 -1.46 -1.15 18.54
CA PRO A 497 -2.86 -1.53 18.79
C PRO A 497 -3.87 -0.41 18.47
N LEU A 498 -3.41 0.84 18.49
CA LEU A 498 -4.17 2.00 18.01
C LEU A 498 -3.96 2.13 16.49
N ARG A 499 -4.64 1.28 15.72
CA ARG A 499 -4.65 1.44 14.26
C ARG A 499 -5.33 2.77 13.93
N ASP A 500 -4.61 3.65 13.23
CA ASP A 500 -5.09 4.94 12.71
C ASP A 500 -6.08 4.73 11.53
N GLU A 501 -7.13 3.93 11.72
CA GLU A 501 -8.19 3.75 10.72
C GLU A 501 -9.24 4.86 10.80
#